data_AF-A0A848L891-F1
#
_entry.id   AF-A0A848L891-F1
#
_cell.length_a   1.000
_cell.length_b   1.000
_cell.length_c   1.000
_cell.angle_alpha   90.00
_cell.angle_beta   90.00
_cell.angle_gamma   90.00
#
_symmetry.space_group_name_H-M   'P 1'
#
loop_
_entity.id
_entity.type
_entity.pdbx_description
1 polymer ?
#
loop_
_entity_poly.entity_id
_entity_poly.type
_entity_poly.pdbx_seq_one_letter_code
_entity_poly.pdbx_strand_id
1 'polypeptide(L)'
;MPKKFKGASAVVLGGLVLLVSLHESLAAPPARGEKPVAVVLGREIPREALAPDEKTRQSRRAAMKPEEYARWESSYEVQRLQERVLGPLLKAYAQRKGLEPTKEELQAFDAASSKGMEESLARTKKDLESLRAELQREDLTPEKRRALQARLESAEQVVRLLSEDVDRAPSMGAKGSDMVARSMVLSWKTQRALHREYGGDIIFQQSGPEAVGAYLPFLEERQKAGDFKLLDEELSRRFWEHVRKAPGIRIKQDALETPWWLKKPEPSPKR
;
A
#
# COMPACT_ATOMS: atom_id res chain seq x y z
N MET A 1 -25.56 -34.24 -6.89
CA MET A 1 -24.30 -33.76 -6.27
C MET A 1 -23.50 -32.99 -7.31
N PRO A 2 -23.31 -31.67 -7.11
CA PRO A 2 -22.14 -30.98 -7.63
C PRO A 2 -21.32 -30.38 -6.48
N LYS A 3 -20.00 -30.51 -6.60
CA LYS A 3 -18.97 -30.13 -5.62
C LYS A 3 -18.99 -28.62 -5.39
N LYS A 4 -19.09 -28.22 -4.12
CA LYS A 4 -18.91 -26.83 -3.69
C LYS A 4 -17.48 -26.38 -4.02
N PHE A 5 -17.37 -25.40 -4.90
CA PHE A 5 -16.17 -24.60 -5.12
C PHE A 5 -15.78 -23.92 -3.79
N LYS A 6 -14.65 -24.36 -3.20
CA LYS A 6 -13.89 -23.54 -2.25
C LYS A 6 -12.92 -22.71 -3.09
N GLY A 7 -13.03 -21.39 -3.01
CA GLY A 7 -11.99 -20.48 -3.48
C GLY A 7 -12.53 -19.28 -4.27
N ALA A 8 -12.37 -18.11 -3.69
CA ALA A 8 -11.87 -16.93 -4.40
C ALA A 8 -11.21 -16.05 -3.32
N SER A 9 -9.94 -16.32 -3.05
CA SER A 9 -8.85 -15.50 -3.57
C SER A 9 -8.66 -14.26 -2.71
N ALA A 10 -7.83 -14.40 -1.68
CA ALA A 10 -7.08 -13.28 -1.15
C ALA A 10 -6.26 -12.70 -2.31
N VAL A 11 -6.79 -11.65 -2.93
CA VAL A 11 -6.01 -10.77 -3.78
C VAL A 11 -5.02 -10.10 -2.84
N VAL A 12 -3.84 -10.70 -2.70
CA VAL A 12 -2.67 -9.99 -2.20
C VAL A 12 -2.28 -9.04 -3.33
N LEU A 13 -3.01 -7.93 -3.44
CA LEU A 13 -2.49 -6.73 -4.05
C LEU A 13 -1.32 -6.34 -3.14
N GLY A 14 -0.12 -6.71 -3.56
CA GLY A 14 1.12 -6.12 -3.05
C GLY A 14 1.03 -4.63 -3.33
N GLY A 15 0.45 -3.90 -2.38
CA GLY A 15 0.54 -2.45 -2.33
C GLY A 15 2.01 -2.13 -2.06
N LEU A 16 2.63 -1.44 -3.00
CA LEU A 16 3.93 -0.83 -2.83
C LEU A 16 3.73 0.33 -1.83
N VAL A 17 3.86 0.04 -0.54
CA VAL A 17 3.80 1.07 0.51
C VAL A 17 5.10 1.87 0.42
N LEU A 18 5.17 2.82 -0.53
CA LEU A 18 6.40 3.57 -0.79
C LEU A 18 6.79 4.54 0.33
N LEU A 19 5.93 4.78 1.32
CA LEU A 19 6.21 5.73 2.40
C LEU A 19 5.58 5.35 3.75
N VAL A 20 5.55 4.06 4.11
CA VAL A 20 5.48 3.64 5.52
C VAL A 20 6.39 2.43 5.71
N SER A 21 7.69 2.68 5.73
CA SER A 21 8.67 1.75 6.27
C SER A 21 9.78 2.54 6.96
N LEU A 22 9.42 3.19 8.08
CA LEU A 22 10.37 3.44 9.16
C LEU A 22 10.48 2.16 10.01
N HIS A 23 10.87 1.07 9.38
CA HIS A 23 11.63 0.04 10.07
C HIS A 23 13.03 0.13 9.47
N GLU A 24 13.91 0.89 10.14
CA GLU A 24 15.28 0.44 10.27
C GLU A 24 15.23 -0.90 11.01
N SER A 25 14.83 -1.96 10.31
CA SER A 25 15.28 -3.27 10.70
C SER A 25 16.77 -3.20 10.48
N LEU A 26 17.51 -3.09 11.58
CA LEU A 26 18.92 -3.46 11.66
C LEU A 26 18.99 -4.92 11.19
N ALA A 27 18.95 -5.10 9.87
CA ALA A 27 19.37 -6.35 9.26
C ALA A 27 20.76 -6.59 9.83
N ALA A 28 20.99 -7.81 10.29
CA ALA A 28 22.31 -8.24 10.72
C ALA A 28 23.33 -7.76 9.68
N PRO A 29 24.48 -7.21 10.10
CA PRO A 29 25.51 -6.81 9.16
C PRO A 29 25.77 -7.98 8.20
N PRO A 30 25.85 -7.71 6.88
CA PRO A 30 25.99 -8.76 5.90
C PRO A 30 27.16 -9.66 6.28
N ALA A 31 27.01 -10.97 6.06
CA ALA A 31 28.13 -11.89 6.20
C ALA A 31 29.27 -11.37 5.32
N ARG A 32 30.42 -11.04 5.93
CA ARG A 32 31.61 -10.55 5.21
C ARG A 32 31.93 -11.51 4.06
N GLY A 33 31.57 -11.16 2.82
CA GLY A 33 31.91 -11.94 1.63
C GLY A 33 30.93 -11.88 0.45
N GLU A 34 29.65 -11.59 0.65
CA GLU A 34 28.70 -11.51 -0.47
C GLU A 34 28.78 -10.14 -1.17
N LYS A 35 28.90 -10.16 -2.51
CA LYS A 35 28.91 -8.93 -3.32
C LYS A 35 27.51 -8.29 -3.28
N PRO A 36 27.42 -6.96 -3.10
CA PRO A 36 26.14 -6.28 -3.14
C PRO A 36 25.49 -6.39 -4.52
N VAL A 37 24.16 -6.43 -4.55
CA VAL A 37 23.38 -6.47 -5.79
C VAL A 37 23.01 -5.08 -6.30
N ALA A 38 23.07 -4.08 -5.43
CA ALA A 38 22.86 -2.67 -5.80
C ALA A 38 23.58 -1.73 -4.84
N VAL A 39 23.79 -0.49 -5.28
CA VAL A 39 24.24 0.63 -4.45
C VAL A 39 23.26 1.77 -4.66
N VAL A 40 22.73 2.37 -3.59
CA VAL A 40 21.77 3.47 -3.64
C VAL A 40 22.24 4.58 -2.71
N LEU A 41 22.50 5.77 -3.26
CA LEU A 41 23.03 6.93 -2.53
C LEU A 41 24.26 6.55 -1.68
N GLY A 42 25.17 5.77 -2.27
CA GLY A 42 26.39 5.28 -1.64
C GLY A 42 26.22 4.12 -0.65
N ARG A 43 25.00 3.62 -0.44
CA ARG A 43 24.72 2.48 0.46
C ARG A 43 24.57 1.19 -0.31
N GLU A 44 25.32 0.17 0.08
CA GLU A 44 25.25 -1.16 -0.50
C GLU A 44 23.97 -1.90 -0.07
N ILE A 45 23.38 -2.63 -1.01
CA ILE A 45 22.24 -3.52 -0.78
C ILE A 45 22.72 -4.95 -1.03
N PRO A 46 22.89 -5.77 0.02
CA PRO A 46 23.22 -7.18 -0.14
C PRO A 46 21.98 -7.97 -0.58
N ARG A 47 22.18 -9.14 -1.17
CA ARG A 47 21.06 -9.96 -1.69
C ARG A 47 20.13 -10.42 -0.57
N GLU A 48 20.66 -10.76 0.61
CA GLU A 48 19.82 -11.16 1.75
C GLU A 48 18.83 -10.09 2.19
N ALA A 49 19.11 -8.80 1.95
CA ALA A 49 18.20 -7.71 2.28
C ALA A 49 16.92 -7.68 1.41
N LEU A 50 16.91 -8.45 0.32
CA LEU A 50 15.79 -8.62 -0.60
C LEU A 50 14.98 -9.89 -0.33
N ALA A 51 15.51 -10.82 0.48
CA ALA A 51 14.82 -12.06 0.80
C ALA A 51 13.65 -11.83 1.78
N PRO A 52 12.57 -12.61 1.69
CA PRO A 52 11.56 -12.64 2.73
C PRO A 52 12.13 -13.22 4.02
N ASP A 53 11.55 -12.86 5.15
CA ASP A 53 11.90 -13.51 6.41
C ASP A 53 11.56 -15.01 6.39
N GLU A 54 12.24 -15.79 7.22
CA GLU A 54 12.14 -17.25 7.20
C GLU A 54 10.72 -17.76 7.48
N LYS A 55 9.98 -17.10 8.38
CA LYS A 55 8.61 -17.47 8.70
C LYS A 55 7.71 -17.27 7.47
N THR A 56 7.86 -16.16 6.77
CA THR A 56 7.17 -15.90 5.50
C THR A 56 7.53 -16.94 4.45
N ARG A 57 8.82 -17.27 4.29
CA ARG A 57 9.27 -18.31 3.34
C ARG A 57 8.62 -19.67 3.61
N GLN A 58 8.67 -20.14 4.86
CA GLN A 58 8.09 -21.42 5.26
C GLN A 58 6.58 -21.47 5.04
N SER A 59 5.87 -20.42 5.45
CA SER A 59 4.42 -20.33 5.27
C SER A 59 4.03 -20.37 3.79
N ARG A 60 4.74 -19.62 2.92
CA ARG A 60 4.47 -19.58 1.48
C ARG A 60 4.82 -20.90 0.80
N ARG A 61 5.94 -21.52 1.18
CA ARG A 61 6.36 -22.83 0.65
C ARG A 61 5.37 -23.94 0.99
N ALA A 62 4.77 -23.91 2.17
CA ALA A 62 3.74 -24.88 2.56
C ALA A 62 2.40 -24.66 1.82
N ALA A 63 2.11 -23.43 1.38
CA ALA A 63 0.82 -23.06 0.80
C ALA A 63 0.77 -23.11 -0.74
N MET A 64 1.91 -23.24 -1.42
CA MET A 64 2.04 -23.10 -2.87
C MET A 64 2.74 -24.30 -3.50
N LYS A 65 2.49 -24.55 -4.79
CA LYS A 65 3.30 -25.51 -5.55
C LYS A 65 4.73 -25.00 -5.72
N PRO A 66 5.74 -25.86 -5.91
CA PRO A 66 7.13 -25.44 -6.08
C PRO A 66 7.35 -24.36 -7.16
N GLU A 67 6.70 -24.49 -8.32
CA GLU A 67 6.79 -23.51 -9.42
C GLU A 67 6.11 -22.17 -9.11
N GLU A 68 5.02 -22.19 -8.34
CA GLU A 68 4.32 -20.99 -7.88
C GLU A 68 5.14 -20.28 -6.80
N TYR A 69 5.74 -21.04 -5.88
CA TYR A 69 6.66 -20.52 -4.88
C TYR A 69 7.88 -19.85 -5.54
N ALA A 70 8.51 -20.49 -6.52
CA ALA A 70 9.66 -19.92 -7.22
C ALA A 70 9.31 -18.60 -7.95
N ARG A 71 8.13 -18.53 -8.58
CA ARG A 71 7.63 -17.30 -9.21
C ARG A 71 7.33 -16.20 -8.19
N TRP A 72 6.74 -16.57 -7.05
CA TRP A 72 6.49 -15.65 -5.95
C TRP A 72 7.79 -15.10 -5.38
N GLU A 73 8.77 -15.96 -5.08
CA GLU A 73 10.05 -15.57 -4.51
C GLU A 73 10.83 -14.65 -5.45
N SER A 74 10.85 -14.96 -6.76
CA SER A 74 11.45 -14.10 -7.79
C SER A 74 10.74 -12.74 -7.89
N SER A 75 9.41 -12.71 -7.83
CA SER A 75 8.64 -11.45 -7.85
C SER A 75 8.88 -10.62 -6.58
N TYR A 76 8.98 -11.29 -5.43
CA TYR A 76 9.25 -10.65 -4.15
C TYR A 76 10.63 -9.98 -4.14
N GLU A 77 11.66 -10.67 -4.60
CA GLU A 77 13.03 -10.13 -4.68
C GLU A 77 13.06 -8.82 -5.50
N VAL A 78 12.38 -8.78 -6.64
CA VAL A 78 12.32 -7.60 -7.51
C VAL A 78 11.54 -6.46 -6.87
N GLN A 79 10.39 -6.75 -6.23
CA GLN A 79 9.60 -5.75 -5.51
C GLN A 79 10.41 -5.13 -4.36
N ARG A 80 11.12 -5.97 -3.59
CA ARG A 80 12.00 -5.50 -2.52
C ARG A 80 13.13 -4.64 -3.07
N LEU A 81 13.73 -5.02 -4.19
CA LEU A 81 14.75 -4.16 -4.81
C LEU A 81 14.17 -2.81 -5.22
N GLN A 82 12.98 -2.79 -5.83
CA GLN A 82 12.29 -1.54 -6.17
C GLN A 82 12.07 -0.66 -4.95
N GLU A 83 11.55 -1.19 -3.85
CA GLU A 83 11.35 -0.42 -2.61
C GLU A 83 12.66 0.15 -2.07
N ARG A 84 13.73 -0.64 -2.07
CA ARG A 84 15.05 -0.26 -1.55
C ARG A 84 15.77 0.77 -2.43
N VAL A 85 15.49 0.79 -3.73
CA VAL A 85 16.00 1.79 -4.67
C VAL A 85 15.13 3.04 -4.63
N LEU A 86 13.84 2.90 -4.84
CA LEU A 86 12.92 4.02 -5.03
C LEU A 86 12.70 4.82 -3.75
N GLY A 87 12.54 4.18 -2.59
CA GLY A 87 12.28 4.87 -1.31
C GLY A 87 13.32 5.94 -0.96
N PRO A 88 14.62 5.61 -0.88
CA PRO A 88 15.66 6.61 -0.64
C PRO A 88 15.75 7.69 -1.71
N LEU A 89 15.56 7.34 -2.98
CA LEU A 89 15.59 8.30 -4.09
C LEU A 89 14.43 9.30 -4.03
N LEU A 90 13.22 8.84 -3.69
CA LEU A 90 12.05 9.69 -3.50
C LEU A 90 12.21 10.61 -2.29
N LYS A 91 12.77 10.10 -1.19
CA LYS A 91 13.10 10.93 -0.03
C LYS A 91 14.10 12.04 -0.39
N ALA A 92 15.19 11.68 -1.08
CA ALA A 92 16.18 12.66 -1.53
C ALA A 92 15.59 13.66 -2.54
N TYR A 93 14.72 13.21 -3.43
CA TYR A 93 13.98 14.08 -4.35
C TYR A 93 13.10 15.10 -3.61
N ALA A 94 12.29 14.64 -2.64
CA ALA A 94 11.44 15.51 -1.85
C ALA A 94 12.25 16.58 -1.10
N GLN A 95 13.37 16.19 -0.49
CA GLN A 95 14.29 17.11 0.18
C GLN A 95 14.88 18.15 -0.79
N ARG A 96 15.35 17.74 -1.98
CA ARG A 96 15.88 18.67 -2.99
C ARG A 96 14.83 19.65 -3.52
N LYS A 97 13.57 19.22 -3.60
CA LYS A 97 12.44 20.06 -4.02
C LYS A 97 11.86 20.90 -2.87
N GLY A 98 12.38 20.77 -1.65
CA GLY A 98 11.87 21.48 -0.46
C GLY A 98 10.43 21.09 -0.12
N LEU A 99 10.04 19.84 -0.40
CA LEU A 99 8.69 19.35 -0.11
C LEU A 99 8.59 18.99 1.37
N GLU A 100 7.95 19.86 2.14
CA GLU A 100 7.66 19.62 3.55
C GLU A 100 6.15 19.76 3.81
N PRO A 101 5.53 18.85 4.58
CA PRO A 101 4.17 19.04 5.07
C PRO A 101 4.05 20.30 5.93
N THR A 102 3.08 21.16 5.62
CA THR A 102 2.76 22.30 6.50
C THR A 102 1.88 21.86 7.67
N LYS A 103 1.83 22.67 8.73
CA LYS A 103 0.97 22.38 9.88
C LYS A 103 -0.50 22.29 9.48
N GLU A 104 -0.93 23.14 8.56
CA GLU A 104 -2.30 23.20 8.04
C GLU A 104 -2.63 21.95 7.23
N GLU A 105 -1.70 21.44 6.41
CA GLU A 105 -1.88 20.20 5.65
C GLU A 105 -2.00 18.99 6.59
N LEU A 106 -1.19 18.93 7.65
CA LEU A 106 -1.27 17.87 8.66
C LEU A 106 -2.60 17.89 9.40
N GLN A 107 -3.03 19.08 9.85
CA GLN A 107 -4.34 19.26 10.50
C GLN A 107 -5.50 18.89 9.57
N ALA A 108 -5.42 19.25 8.29
CA ALA A 108 -6.41 18.89 7.30
C ALA A 108 -6.48 17.37 7.08
N PHE A 109 -5.33 16.69 7.06
CA PHE A 109 -5.26 15.22 6.97
C PHE A 109 -5.89 14.56 8.21
N ASP A 110 -5.52 15.00 9.41
CA ASP A 110 -6.04 14.44 10.67
C ASP A 110 -7.55 14.63 10.79
N ALA A 111 -8.05 15.84 10.47
CA ALA A 111 -9.47 16.14 10.47
C ALA A 111 -10.24 15.29 9.45
N ALA A 112 -9.71 15.13 8.23
CA ALA A 112 -10.34 14.32 7.20
C ALA A 112 -10.34 12.83 7.57
N SER A 113 -9.25 12.33 8.16
CA SER A 113 -9.13 10.94 8.59
C SER A 113 -10.08 10.62 9.74
N SER A 114 -10.15 11.49 10.74
CA SER A 114 -11.07 11.34 11.89
C SER A 114 -12.52 11.36 11.42
N LYS A 115 -12.89 12.34 10.59
CA LYS A 115 -14.24 12.42 10.01
C LYS A 115 -14.56 11.21 9.14
N GLY A 116 -13.62 10.75 8.32
CA GLY A 116 -13.80 9.56 7.48
C GLY A 116 -14.06 8.30 8.30
N MET A 117 -13.37 8.15 9.44
CA MET A 117 -13.58 7.04 10.38
C MET A 117 -14.96 7.11 11.02
N GLU A 118 -15.37 8.27 11.53
CA GLU A 118 -16.70 8.50 12.12
C GLU A 118 -17.82 8.22 11.13
N GLU A 119 -17.70 8.73 9.89
CA GLU A 119 -18.68 8.47 8.83
C GLU A 119 -18.72 7.00 8.43
N SER A 120 -17.58 6.30 8.41
CA SER A 120 -17.52 4.86 8.15
C SER A 120 -18.26 4.08 9.23
N LEU A 121 -17.99 4.38 10.50
CA LEU A 121 -18.67 3.78 11.63
C LEU A 121 -20.19 4.05 11.58
N ALA A 122 -20.60 5.27 11.29
CA ALA A 122 -22.01 5.63 11.16
C ALA A 122 -22.71 4.87 10.02
N ARG A 123 -22.07 4.76 8.85
CA ARG A 123 -22.59 3.97 7.72
C ARG A 123 -22.72 2.50 8.08
N THR A 124 -21.70 1.88 8.67
CA THR A 124 -21.77 0.46 9.05
C THR A 124 -22.83 0.21 10.12
N LYS A 125 -23.00 1.12 11.09
CA LYS A 125 -24.11 1.03 12.07
C LYS A 125 -25.49 1.08 11.40
N LYS A 126 -25.68 1.96 10.41
CA LYS A 126 -26.93 2.04 9.63
C LYS A 126 -27.18 0.78 8.79
N ASP A 127 -26.14 0.22 8.17
CA ASP A 127 -26.23 -1.04 7.43
C ASP A 127 -26.63 -2.20 8.35
N LEU A 128 -26.09 -2.20 9.57
CA LEU A 128 -26.40 -3.19 10.61
C LEU A 128 -27.88 -3.11 11.02
N GLU A 129 -28.41 -1.90 11.27
CA GLU A 129 -29.84 -1.70 11.53
C GLU A 129 -30.72 -2.20 10.38
N SER A 130 -30.31 -1.92 9.13
CA SER A 130 -31.03 -2.38 7.93
C SER A 130 -31.03 -3.90 7.82
N LEU A 131 -29.90 -4.57 8.11
CA LEU A 131 -29.81 -6.03 8.13
C LEU A 131 -30.68 -6.65 9.24
N ARG A 132 -30.72 -6.03 10.42
CA ARG A 132 -31.58 -6.47 11.52
C ARG A 132 -33.06 -6.37 11.14
N ALA A 133 -33.47 -5.26 10.53
CA ALA A 133 -34.84 -5.09 10.06
C ALA A 133 -35.20 -6.10 8.97
N GLU A 134 -34.29 -6.37 8.02
CA GLU A 134 -34.51 -7.36 6.96
C GLU A 134 -34.68 -8.77 7.54
N LEU A 135 -33.88 -9.15 8.53
CA LEU A 135 -33.99 -10.44 9.22
C LEU A 135 -35.32 -10.67 9.95
N GLN A 136 -36.04 -9.60 10.35
CA GLN A 136 -37.37 -9.70 10.96
C GLN A 136 -38.48 -10.04 9.97
N ARG A 137 -38.20 -9.98 8.66
CA ARG A 137 -39.19 -10.36 7.66
C ARG A 137 -39.53 -11.85 7.76
N GLU A 138 -40.83 -12.14 7.75
CA GLU A 138 -41.36 -13.51 7.85
C GLU A 138 -41.26 -14.28 6.51
N ASP A 139 -41.20 -13.56 5.38
CA ASP A 139 -41.17 -14.12 4.03
C ASP A 139 -39.77 -14.57 3.56
N LEU A 140 -38.78 -14.61 4.46
CA LEU A 140 -37.42 -15.03 4.14
C LEU A 140 -37.28 -16.55 4.06
N THR A 141 -36.77 -17.02 2.94
CA THR A 141 -36.29 -18.42 2.81
C THR A 141 -35.17 -18.71 3.81
N PRO A 142 -35.01 -19.97 4.28
CA PRO A 142 -33.93 -20.35 5.21
C PRO A 142 -32.52 -19.99 4.73
N GLU A 143 -32.25 -20.10 3.43
CA GLU A 143 -30.94 -19.76 2.84
C GLU A 143 -30.65 -18.26 2.94
N LYS A 144 -31.60 -17.40 2.53
CA LYS A 144 -31.49 -15.95 2.67
C LYS A 144 -31.31 -15.53 4.13
N ARG A 145 -32.08 -16.11 5.05
CA ARG A 145 -31.96 -15.84 6.49
C ARG A 145 -30.55 -16.16 6.99
N ARG A 146 -29.99 -17.31 6.61
CA ARG A 146 -28.61 -17.70 6.98
C ARG A 146 -27.56 -16.76 6.39
N ALA A 147 -27.71 -16.35 5.13
CA ALA A 147 -26.79 -15.42 4.48
C ALA A 147 -26.81 -14.02 5.14
N LEU A 148 -28.01 -13.52 5.45
CA LEU A 148 -28.19 -12.26 6.18
C LEU A 148 -27.60 -12.33 7.59
N GLN A 149 -27.77 -13.44 8.30
CA GLN A 149 -27.18 -13.66 9.62
C GLN A 149 -25.64 -13.60 9.58
N ALA A 150 -25.01 -14.30 8.63
CA ALA A 150 -23.56 -14.26 8.47
C ALA A 150 -23.04 -12.85 8.11
N ARG A 151 -23.81 -12.09 7.32
CA ARG A 151 -23.48 -10.70 6.99
C ARG A 151 -23.63 -9.77 8.20
N LEU A 152 -24.65 -9.98 9.03
CA LEU A 152 -24.88 -9.25 10.27
C LEU A 152 -23.71 -9.47 11.24
N GLU A 153 -23.32 -10.72 11.48
CA GLU A 153 -22.18 -11.07 12.35
C GLU A 153 -20.87 -10.41 11.87
N SER A 154 -20.63 -10.45 10.56
CA SER A 154 -19.46 -9.80 9.96
C SER A 154 -19.51 -8.27 10.15
N ALA A 155 -20.67 -7.65 9.95
CA ALA A 155 -20.86 -6.21 10.13
C ALA A 155 -20.71 -5.79 11.62
N GLU A 156 -21.20 -6.60 12.56
CA GLU A 156 -21.01 -6.40 14.00
C GLU A 156 -19.54 -6.42 14.39
N GLN A 157 -18.76 -7.36 13.84
CA GLN A 157 -17.31 -7.40 14.06
C GLN A 157 -16.61 -6.15 13.51
N VAL A 158 -17.02 -5.67 12.33
CA VAL A 158 -16.47 -4.43 11.75
C VAL A 158 -16.83 -3.21 12.62
N VAL A 159 -18.09 -3.07 13.06
CA VAL A 159 -18.50 -1.98 13.97
C VAL A 159 -17.67 -1.98 15.25
N ARG A 160 -17.43 -3.17 15.82
CA ARG A 160 -16.59 -3.30 17.01
C ARG A 160 -15.18 -2.77 16.75
N LEU A 161 -14.51 -3.26 15.71
CA LEU A 161 -13.15 -2.84 15.37
C LEU A 161 -13.06 -1.33 15.11
N LEU A 162 -13.99 -0.78 14.32
CA LEU A 162 -14.03 0.65 14.02
C LEU A 162 -14.32 1.49 15.28
N SER A 163 -15.17 1.01 16.18
CA SER A 163 -15.44 1.70 17.46
C SER A 163 -14.19 1.70 18.35
N GLU A 164 -13.50 0.56 18.46
CA GLU A 164 -12.22 0.47 19.19
C GLU A 164 -11.17 1.42 18.60
N ASP A 165 -11.10 1.56 17.28
CA ASP A 165 -10.15 2.48 16.62
C ASP A 165 -10.51 3.96 16.84
N VAL A 166 -11.80 4.31 16.79
CA VAL A 166 -12.28 5.68 17.12
C VAL A 166 -11.97 6.01 18.58
N ASP A 167 -12.22 5.08 19.50
CA ASP A 167 -11.95 5.26 20.93
C ASP A 167 -10.45 5.30 21.23
N ARG A 168 -9.62 4.59 20.45
CA ARG A 168 -8.16 4.62 20.55
C ARG A 168 -7.51 5.81 19.86
N ALA A 169 -8.17 6.48 18.92
CA ALA A 169 -7.57 7.60 18.18
C ALA A 169 -7.02 8.72 19.11
N PRO A 170 -7.72 9.11 20.21
CA PRO A 170 -7.14 10.02 21.21
C PRO A 170 -5.96 9.44 22.00
N SER A 171 -5.86 8.11 22.11
CA SER A 171 -4.83 7.39 22.90
C SER A 171 -3.54 7.09 22.12
N MET A 172 -3.59 7.12 20.79
CA MET A 172 -2.41 7.20 19.93
C MET A 172 -1.78 8.57 20.16
N GLY A 173 -0.96 8.70 21.21
CA GLY A 173 -0.43 9.99 21.66
C GLY A 173 0.12 10.83 20.51
N ALA A 174 0.06 12.16 20.63
CA ALA A 174 0.24 13.13 19.55
C ALA A 174 1.41 12.87 18.57
N LYS A 175 2.50 12.24 19.02
CA LYS A 175 3.66 11.88 18.20
C LYS A 175 3.40 10.76 17.18
N GLY A 176 2.57 9.77 17.50
CA GLY A 176 2.27 8.64 16.62
C GLY A 176 1.38 9.05 15.44
N SER A 177 0.33 9.85 15.72
CA SER A 177 -0.54 10.44 14.68
C SER A 177 0.23 11.38 13.75
N ASP A 178 1.10 12.23 14.32
CA ASP A 178 1.89 13.20 13.56
C ASP A 178 2.84 12.52 12.54
N MET A 179 3.45 11.38 12.88
CA MET A 179 4.31 10.65 11.95
C MET A 179 3.53 10.09 10.75
N VAL A 180 2.33 9.54 10.97
CA VAL A 180 1.49 9.00 9.90
C VAL A 180 1.01 10.13 8.99
N ALA A 181 0.49 11.21 9.57
CA ALA A 181 0.03 12.38 8.82
C ALA A 181 1.17 12.98 7.97
N ARG A 182 2.36 13.15 8.55
CA ARG A 182 3.54 13.62 7.81
C ARG A 182 3.88 12.73 6.63
N SER A 183 3.90 11.41 6.84
CA SER A 183 4.25 10.49 5.77
C SER A 183 3.22 10.49 4.63
N MET A 184 1.93 10.53 4.97
CA MET A 184 0.84 10.58 3.99
C MET A 184 0.85 11.88 3.19
N VAL A 185 0.99 13.02 3.87
CA VAL A 185 1.06 14.33 3.21
C VAL A 185 2.31 14.45 2.35
N LEU A 186 3.48 14.04 2.86
CA LEU A 186 4.72 14.06 2.10
C LEU A 186 4.65 13.14 0.88
N SER A 187 4.05 11.96 1.01
CA SER A 187 3.83 11.04 -0.10
C SER A 187 3.01 11.70 -1.20
N TRP A 188 1.84 12.28 -0.86
CA TRP A 188 1.01 12.99 -1.84
C TRP A 188 1.77 14.13 -2.55
N LYS A 189 2.49 14.98 -1.79
CA LYS A 189 3.29 16.08 -2.35
C LYS A 189 4.36 15.55 -3.30
N THR A 190 5.04 14.47 -2.91
CA THR A 190 6.10 13.84 -3.71
C THR A 190 5.54 13.24 -5.00
N GLN A 191 4.45 12.47 -4.94
CA GLN A 191 3.83 11.88 -6.12
C GLN A 191 3.31 12.96 -7.07
N ARG A 192 2.69 14.03 -6.54
CA ARG A 192 2.24 15.17 -7.34
C ARG A 192 3.41 15.89 -8.03
N ALA A 193 4.51 16.12 -7.31
CA ALA A 193 5.70 16.75 -7.88
C ALA A 193 6.34 15.90 -8.98
N LEU A 194 6.48 14.59 -8.75
CA LEU A 194 6.96 13.64 -9.76
C LEU A 194 6.09 13.63 -11.00
N HIS A 195 4.77 13.55 -10.83
CA HIS A 195 3.83 13.53 -11.96
C HIS A 195 3.89 14.82 -12.78
N ARG A 196 4.03 15.98 -12.14
CA ARG A 196 4.20 17.25 -12.84
C ARG A 196 5.52 17.35 -13.61
N GLU A 197 6.57 16.71 -13.13
CA GLU A 197 7.90 16.76 -13.73
C GLU A 197 8.09 15.72 -14.84
N TYR A 198 7.57 14.51 -14.65
CA TYR A 198 7.81 13.36 -15.52
C TYR A 198 6.55 12.82 -16.22
N GLY A 199 5.36 13.21 -15.79
CA GLY A 199 4.08 12.76 -16.33
C GLY A 199 3.77 11.28 -16.05
N GLY A 200 2.97 10.69 -16.95
CA GLY A 200 2.66 9.27 -16.95
C GLY A 200 1.40 8.86 -16.17
N ASP A 201 1.16 7.55 -16.12
CA ASP A 201 0.01 6.94 -15.46
C ASP A 201 -0.01 7.17 -13.95
N ILE A 202 -1.22 7.40 -13.43
CA ILE A 202 -1.51 7.40 -11.99
C ILE A 202 -2.36 6.17 -11.66
N ILE A 203 -2.05 5.50 -10.56
CA ILE A 203 -2.87 4.41 -9.98
C ILE A 203 -3.32 4.78 -8.57
N PHE A 204 -4.34 4.10 -8.03
CA PHE A 204 -4.68 4.20 -6.62
C PHE A 204 -4.12 3.00 -5.84
N GLN A 205 -3.33 3.26 -4.81
CA GLN A 205 -2.82 2.27 -3.87
C GLN A 205 -3.41 2.47 -2.46
N GLN A 206 -3.02 1.62 -1.51
CA GLN A 206 -3.51 1.69 -0.12
C GLN A 206 -3.24 3.04 0.56
N SER A 207 -2.18 3.76 0.16
CA SER A 207 -1.78 5.06 0.72
C SER A 207 -2.19 6.25 -0.16
N GLY A 208 -3.07 6.03 -1.15
CA GLY A 208 -3.57 7.05 -2.06
C GLY A 208 -3.04 6.93 -3.50
N PRO A 209 -3.26 7.97 -4.32
CA PRO A 209 -2.78 8.03 -5.70
C PRO A 209 -1.24 8.00 -5.80
N GLU A 210 -0.73 7.30 -6.79
CA GLU A 210 0.70 7.09 -7.02
C GLU A 210 1.04 7.30 -8.50
N ALA A 211 2.08 8.09 -8.78
CA ALA A 211 2.52 8.47 -10.11
C ALA A 211 3.43 7.41 -10.74
N VAL A 212 2.95 6.17 -10.87
CA VAL A 212 3.78 5.04 -11.33
C VAL A 212 4.40 5.24 -12.71
N GLY A 213 3.74 6.01 -13.59
CA GLY A 213 4.30 6.35 -14.90
C GLY A 213 5.52 7.27 -14.84
N ALA A 214 5.68 8.04 -13.75
CA ALA A 214 6.83 8.91 -13.54
C ALA A 214 8.10 8.13 -13.13
N TYR A 215 7.96 6.87 -12.68
CA TYR A 215 9.08 6.17 -12.07
C TYR A 215 10.15 5.75 -13.05
N LEU A 216 9.78 5.31 -14.24
CA LEU A 216 10.76 4.93 -15.25
C LEU A 216 11.69 6.09 -15.63
N PRO A 217 11.20 7.25 -16.12
CA PRO A 217 12.07 8.37 -16.47
C PRO A 217 12.81 8.94 -15.26
N PHE A 218 12.18 8.99 -14.08
CA PHE A 218 12.85 9.38 -12.84
C PHE A 218 14.04 8.46 -12.53
N LEU A 219 13.83 7.14 -12.52
CA LEU A 219 14.89 6.17 -12.22
C LEU A 219 16.01 6.19 -13.27
N GLU A 220 15.69 6.35 -14.56
CA GLU A 220 16.71 6.49 -15.60
C GLU A 220 17.57 7.74 -15.39
N GLU A 221 16.96 8.88 -15.03
CA GLU A 221 17.70 10.10 -14.72
C GLU A 221 18.58 9.94 -13.48
N ARG A 222 18.04 9.36 -12.41
CA ARG A 222 18.78 9.11 -11.17
C ARG A 222 19.93 8.11 -11.38
N GLN A 223 19.75 7.11 -12.24
CA GLN A 223 20.82 6.17 -12.59
C GLN A 223 21.93 6.87 -13.38
N LYS A 224 21.58 7.70 -14.37
CA LYS A 224 22.53 8.51 -15.15
C LYS A 224 23.31 9.49 -14.27
N ALA A 225 22.66 10.05 -13.24
CA ALA A 225 23.29 10.91 -12.24
C ALA A 225 24.22 10.15 -11.28
N GLY A 226 24.22 8.81 -11.31
CA GLY A 226 25.01 7.97 -10.40
C GLY A 226 24.41 7.81 -9.00
N ASP A 227 23.16 8.23 -8.78
CA ASP A 227 22.48 8.12 -7.49
C ASP A 227 22.21 6.67 -7.09
N PHE A 228 22.19 5.74 -8.06
CA PHE A 228 22.21 4.30 -7.78
C PHE A 228 22.83 3.48 -8.91
N LYS A 229 23.23 2.25 -8.59
CA LYS A 229 23.75 1.25 -9.52
C LYS A 229 23.14 -0.12 -9.21
N LEU A 230 22.78 -0.86 -10.24
CA LEU A 230 22.40 -2.27 -10.13
C LEU A 230 23.60 -3.10 -10.59
N LEU A 231 24.12 -3.92 -9.69
CA LEU A 231 25.40 -4.63 -9.86
C LEU A 231 25.21 -6.07 -10.35
N ASP A 232 24.01 -6.63 -10.17
CA ASP A 232 23.63 -7.93 -10.71
C ASP A 232 22.83 -7.77 -12.00
N GLU A 233 23.33 -8.34 -13.11
CA GLU A 233 22.76 -8.14 -14.45
C GLU A 233 21.34 -8.71 -14.60
N GLU A 234 21.10 -9.91 -14.09
CA GLU A 234 19.81 -10.58 -14.23
C GLU A 234 18.73 -9.92 -13.35
N LEU A 235 19.09 -9.55 -12.12
CA LEU A 235 18.20 -8.80 -11.25
C LEU A 235 17.95 -7.38 -11.80
N SER A 236 18.94 -6.74 -12.42
CA SER A 236 18.77 -5.46 -13.12
C SER A 236 17.76 -5.56 -14.26
N ARG A 237 17.87 -6.60 -15.11
CA ARG A 237 16.90 -6.86 -16.19
C ARG A 237 15.48 -7.00 -15.65
N ARG A 238 15.27 -7.86 -14.64
CA ARG A 238 13.96 -8.07 -13.99
C ARG A 238 13.42 -6.81 -13.32
N PHE A 239 14.27 -6.01 -12.69
CA PHE A 239 13.91 -4.72 -12.11
C PHE A 239 13.34 -3.78 -13.16
N TRP A 240 14.03 -3.58 -14.28
CA TRP A 240 13.56 -2.67 -15.33
C TRP A 240 12.30 -3.17 -16.02
N GLU A 241 12.15 -4.49 -16.22
CA GLU A 241 10.90 -5.08 -16.70
C GLU A 241 9.73 -4.79 -15.75
N HIS A 242 9.95 -4.92 -14.45
CA HIS A 242 8.93 -4.64 -13.43
C HIS A 242 8.52 -3.17 -13.43
N VAL A 243 9.49 -2.25 -13.41
CA VAL A 243 9.24 -0.79 -13.45
C VAL A 243 8.45 -0.39 -14.69
N ARG A 244 8.81 -0.92 -15.87
CA ARG A 244 8.09 -0.63 -17.13
C ARG A 244 6.65 -1.14 -17.14
N LYS A 245 6.40 -2.29 -16.50
CA LYS A 245 5.05 -2.87 -16.45
C LYS A 245 4.08 -2.00 -15.65
N ALA A 246 4.57 -1.32 -14.62
CA ALA A 246 3.79 -0.42 -13.76
C ALA A 246 2.38 -0.99 -13.44
N PRO A 247 2.28 -2.13 -12.72
CA PRO A 247 1.00 -2.79 -12.49
C PRO A 247 0.08 -1.92 -11.63
N GLY A 248 -1.23 -1.93 -11.93
CA GLY A 248 -2.24 -1.21 -11.15
C GLY A 248 -3.41 -0.71 -12.00
N ILE A 249 -4.52 -0.37 -11.36
CA ILE A 249 -5.69 0.19 -12.05
C ILE A 249 -5.45 1.69 -12.22
N ARG A 250 -5.47 2.14 -13.48
CA ARG A 250 -5.26 3.56 -13.82
C ARG A 250 -6.45 4.38 -13.36
N ILE A 251 -6.17 5.57 -12.84
CA ILE A 251 -7.16 6.56 -12.42
C ILE A 251 -6.98 7.87 -13.19
N LYS A 252 -7.85 8.85 -12.92
CA LYS A 252 -7.82 10.16 -13.57
C LYS A 252 -6.46 10.85 -13.40
N GLN A 253 -6.00 11.54 -14.44
CA GLN A 253 -4.69 12.20 -14.48
C GLN A 253 -4.57 13.40 -13.52
N ASP A 254 -5.71 13.96 -13.09
CA ASP A 254 -5.78 15.02 -12.08
C ASP A 254 -5.89 14.47 -10.65
N ALA A 255 -5.75 13.14 -10.45
CA ALA A 255 -5.99 12.51 -9.16
C ALA A 255 -5.08 13.05 -8.04
N LEU A 256 -3.89 13.54 -8.40
CA LEU A 256 -2.89 14.11 -7.50
C LEU A 256 -3.04 15.62 -7.26
N GLU A 257 -3.88 16.33 -8.01
CA GLU A 257 -3.96 17.80 -7.91
C GLU A 257 -4.69 18.29 -6.66
N THR A 258 -5.63 17.49 -6.17
CA THR A 258 -6.28 17.69 -4.88
C THR A 258 -5.93 16.54 -3.96
N PRO A 259 -5.54 16.79 -2.70
CA PRO A 259 -5.30 15.73 -1.75
C PRO A 259 -6.49 14.77 -1.66
N TRP A 260 -6.22 13.47 -1.76
CA TRP A 260 -7.26 12.47 -1.89
C TRP A 260 -8.15 12.37 -0.65
N TRP A 261 -7.63 12.70 0.53
CA TRP A 261 -8.39 12.75 1.78
C TRP A 261 -9.40 13.90 1.83
N LEU A 262 -9.26 14.92 0.97
CA LEU A 262 -10.23 16.02 0.85
C LEU A 262 -11.30 15.75 -0.22
N LYS A 263 -11.13 14.69 -1.02
CA LYS A 263 -12.13 14.31 -2.03
C LYS A 263 -13.29 13.61 -1.33
N LYS A 264 -14.52 14.02 -1.67
CA LYS A 264 -15.70 13.25 -1.27
C LYS A 264 -15.63 11.87 -1.93
N PRO A 265 -15.93 10.77 -1.23
CA PRO A 265 -16.03 9.47 -1.86
C PRO A 265 -17.06 9.54 -2.99
N GLU A 266 -16.66 9.19 -4.22
CA GLU A 266 -17.63 9.01 -5.30
C GLU A 266 -18.59 7.88 -4.87
N PRO A 267 -19.91 8.03 -5.09
CA PRO A 267 -20.85 6.98 -4.75
C PRO A 267 -20.43 5.70 -5.46
N SER A 268 -20.39 4.59 -4.72
CA SER A 268 -20.03 3.30 -5.31
C SER A 268 -20.92 3.04 -6.53
N PRO A 269 -20.37 2.59 -7.67
CA PRO A 269 -21.19 2.19 -8.79
C PRO A 269 -22.18 1.15 -8.28
N LYS A 270 -23.47 1.39 -8.52
CA LYS A 270 -24.52 0.43 -8.17
C LYS A 270 -24.13 -0.91 -8.80
N ARG A 271 -23.85 -1.90 -7.95
CA ARG A 271 -23.64 -3.28 -8.38
C ARG A 271 -24.97 -3.94 -8.70
#